data_AF-A0A5C6BFC7-F1
#
_entry.id   AF-A0A5C6BFC7-F1
#
_cell.length_a   1.000
_cell.length_b   1.000
_cell.length_c   1.000
_cell.angle_alpha   90.00
_cell.angle_beta   90.00
_cell.angle_gamma   90.00
#
_symmetry.space_group_name_H-M   'P 1'
#
loop_
_entity.id
_entity.type
_entity.pdbx_description
1 polymer ?
#
loop_
_entity_poly.entity_id
_entity_poly.type
_entity_poly.pdbx_seq_one_letter_code
_entity_poly.pdbx_strand_id
1 'polypeptide(L)'
;MRIPLSEFVWRTHSVAKFLLFPLRLAVGYGLSPRILGYIAIAMLVILRITIGFHFLTEGTEKVRQGNWSAKPFFANAKGPFASEFRQMVWDYDGATRLDPHQTMVIWATYRENIANHFGFDDKQKALAQDNYITAVEQYEYVIELDANAIEEYTLGLDRIAKLDADPVRDGVSSLGGQREMVRKELNSLVSATLQQIDMIWENYETAQNQLATDEQLAQHSPYKLVRPRLAMMDTSVIDRIVPYFDMITGWLLILGLFTPVAALAVGAFLFSVFLSQFPPTTGPGSSNYQLIESLACFLLAATGAGRFAGLDFFLHLIVRKVYGPDEAARTV
;
A
#
# COMPACT_ATOMS: atom_id res chain seq x y z
N MET A 1 -58.02 -55.74 -3.89
CA MET A 1 -57.67 -54.44 -4.52
C MET A 1 -56.14 -54.35 -4.59
N ARG A 2 -55.53 -54.83 -5.68
CA ARG A 2 -54.06 -54.81 -5.86
C ARG A 2 -53.69 -53.52 -6.56
N ILE A 3 -53.06 -52.59 -5.85
CA ILE A 3 -52.46 -51.41 -6.47
C ILE A 3 -51.35 -51.92 -7.40
N PRO A 4 -51.32 -51.55 -8.68
CA PRO A 4 -50.29 -52.01 -9.60
C PRO A 4 -48.92 -51.51 -9.14
N LEU A 5 -47.94 -52.42 -9.04
CA LEU A 5 -46.57 -52.14 -8.60
C LEU A 5 -45.90 -50.99 -9.36
N SER A 6 -46.33 -50.73 -10.60
CA SER A 6 -45.88 -49.60 -11.41
C SER A 6 -46.21 -48.24 -10.77
N GLU A 7 -47.42 -48.05 -10.23
CA GLU A 7 -47.79 -46.77 -9.60
C GLU A 7 -47.05 -46.51 -8.29
N PHE A 8 -46.73 -47.57 -7.53
CA PHE A 8 -45.98 -47.46 -6.27
C PHE A 8 -44.52 -47.03 -6.51
N VAL A 9 -43.88 -47.56 -7.55
CA VAL A 9 -42.50 -47.18 -7.93
C VAL A 9 -42.43 -45.74 -8.45
N TRP A 10 -43.42 -45.29 -9.23
CA TRP A 10 -43.48 -43.89 -9.69
C TRP A 10 -43.69 -42.88 -8.56
N ARG A 11 -44.51 -43.23 -7.55
CA ARG A 11 -44.76 -42.38 -6.37
C ARG A 11 -43.53 -42.25 -5.47
N THR A 12 -42.83 -43.35 -5.19
CA THR A 12 -41.62 -43.35 -4.34
C THR A 12 -40.46 -42.58 -4.96
N HIS A 13 -40.27 -42.67 -6.28
CA HIS A 13 -39.23 -41.94 -7.00
C HIS A 13 -39.47 -40.42 -7.03
N SER A 14 -40.73 -40.00 -7.16
CA SER A 14 -41.13 -38.59 -7.18
C SER A 14 -41.02 -37.96 -5.79
N VAL A 15 -41.40 -38.69 -4.74
CA VAL A 15 -41.26 -38.27 -3.34
C VAL A 15 -39.78 -38.17 -2.94
N ALA A 16 -38.94 -39.14 -3.34
CA ALA A 16 -37.50 -39.08 -3.10
C ALA A 16 -36.82 -37.88 -3.79
N LYS A 17 -37.19 -37.58 -5.05
CA LYS A 17 -36.71 -36.38 -5.76
C LYS A 17 -37.10 -35.10 -5.05
N PHE A 18 -38.32 -35.01 -4.52
CA PHE A 18 -38.80 -33.84 -3.78
C PHE A 18 -38.08 -33.68 -2.43
N LEU A 19 -37.89 -34.77 -1.68
CA LEU A 19 -37.19 -34.77 -0.39
C LEU A 19 -35.68 -34.50 -0.53
N LEU A 20 -35.05 -34.98 -1.60
CA LEU A 20 -33.63 -34.77 -1.88
C LEU A 20 -33.38 -33.51 -2.70
N PHE A 21 -34.41 -32.78 -3.12
CA PHE A 21 -34.27 -31.54 -3.87
C PHE A 21 -33.49 -30.45 -3.10
N PRO A 22 -33.75 -30.21 -1.79
CA PRO A 22 -32.95 -29.28 -0.99
C PRO A 22 -31.49 -29.73 -0.89
N LEU A 23 -31.26 -31.03 -0.74
CA LEU A 23 -29.90 -31.60 -0.70
C LEU A 23 -29.19 -31.48 -2.05
N ARG A 24 -29.90 -31.63 -3.17
CA ARG A 24 -29.40 -31.39 -4.51
C ARG A 24 -29.05 -29.92 -4.72
N LEU A 25 -29.87 -28.99 -4.23
CA LEU A 25 -29.51 -27.57 -4.23
C LEU A 25 -28.30 -27.27 -3.33
N ALA A 26 -28.17 -27.95 -2.19
CA ALA A 26 -27.09 -27.73 -1.23
C ALA A 26 -25.74 -28.34 -1.64
N VAL A 27 -25.74 -29.43 -2.43
CA VAL A 27 -24.51 -30.18 -2.80
C VAL A 27 -24.06 -29.89 -4.24
N GLY A 28 -24.90 -29.22 -5.04
CA GLY A 28 -24.51 -28.66 -6.34
C GLY A 28 -25.52 -28.92 -7.46
N TYR A 29 -25.56 -28.01 -8.42
CA TYR A 29 -26.37 -28.16 -9.62
C TYR A 29 -25.87 -29.39 -10.40
N GLY A 30 -26.77 -30.25 -10.87
CA GLY A 30 -26.45 -31.39 -11.76
C GLY A 30 -26.02 -30.97 -13.17
N LEU A 31 -25.24 -29.89 -13.26
CA LEU A 31 -24.65 -29.35 -14.47
C LEU A 31 -23.51 -30.25 -14.91
N SER A 32 -23.35 -30.38 -16.24
CA SER A 32 -22.22 -31.13 -16.76
C SER A 32 -20.89 -30.47 -16.34
N PRO A 33 -19.82 -31.24 -16.12
CA PRO A 33 -18.49 -30.70 -15.78
C PRO A 33 -17.99 -29.62 -16.76
N ARG A 34 -18.39 -29.69 -18.03
CA ARG A 34 -18.07 -28.69 -19.06
C ARG A 34 -18.69 -27.33 -18.78
N ILE A 35 -19.97 -27.31 -18.37
CA ILE A 35 -20.67 -26.07 -18.02
C ILE A 35 -20.03 -25.44 -16.77
N LEU A 36 -19.69 -26.26 -15.77
CA LEU A 36 -18.97 -25.79 -14.59
C LEU A 36 -17.62 -25.18 -14.95
N GLY A 37 -16.89 -25.77 -15.90
CA GLY A 37 -15.63 -25.22 -16.42
C GLY A 37 -15.81 -23.85 -17.09
N TYR A 38 -16.84 -23.68 -17.93
CA TYR A 38 -17.11 -22.37 -18.55
C TYR A 38 -17.51 -21.31 -17.53
N ILE A 39 -18.33 -21.67 -16.54
CA ILE A 39 -18.70 -20.77 -15.44
C ILE A 39 -17.44 -20.38 -14.65
N ALA A 40 -16.57 -21.33 -14.31
CA ALA A 40 -15.33 -21.04 -13.58
C ALA A 40 -14.43 -20.08 -14.36
N ILE A 41 -14.25 -20.29 -15.68
CA ILE A 41 -13.47 -19.37 -16.53
C ILE A 41 -14.11 -17.98 -16.56
N ALA A 42 -15.44 -17.91 -16.73
CA ALA A 42 -16.14 -16.62 -16.72
C ALA A 42 -15.96 -15.89 -15.38
N MET A 43 -16.06 -16.61 -14.26
CA MET A 43 -15.85 -16.05 -12.93
C MET A 43 -14.39 -15.60 -12.70
N LEU A 44 -13.39 -16.32 -13.23
CA LEU A 44 -11.99 -15.90 -13.18
C LEU A 44 -11.77 -14.61 -13.97
N VAL A 45 -12.39 -14.48 -15.15
CA VAL A 45 -12.31 -13.25 -15.97
C VAL A 45 -12.97 -12.07 -15.24
N ILE A 46 -14.16 -12.28 -14.68
CA ILE A 46 -14.86 -11.26 -13.89
C ILE A 46 -14.00 -10.84 -12.69
N LEU A 47 -13.50 -11.80 -11.92
CA LEU A 47 -12.63 -11.53 -10.77
C LEU A 47 -11.39 -10.72 -11.17
N ARG A 48 -10.73 -11.10 -12.27
CA ARG A 48 -9.56 -10.39 -12.81
C ARG A 48 -9.89 -8.92 -13.11
N ILE A 49 -11.00 -8.68 -13.82
CA ILE A 49 -11.42 -7.32 -14.18
C ILE A 49 -11.83 -6.54 -12.93
N THR A 50 -12.54 -7.14 -11.99
CA THR A 50 -12.97 -6.49 -10.75
C THR A 50 -11.79 -6.07 -9.88
N ILE A 51 -10.81 -6.95 -9.65
CA ILE A 51 -9.58 -6.61 -8.90
C ILE A 51 -8.79 -5.54 -9.65
N GLY A 52 -8.65 -5.68 -10.97
CA GLY A 52 -7.97 -4.66 -11.79
C GLY A 52 -8.64 -3.29 -11.71
N PHE A 53 -9.97 -3.25 -11.75
CA PHE A 53 -10.74 -2.02 -11.58
C PHE A 53 -10.56 -1.42 -10.18
N HIS A 54 -10.62 -2.25 -9.14
CA HIS A 54 -10.38 -1.81 -7.75
C HIS A 54 -9.02 -1.11 -7.62
N PHE A 55 -7.93 -1.77 -8.02
CA PHE A 55 -6.58 -1.19 -7.98
C PHE A 55 -6.44 0.06 -8.85
N LEU A 56 -7.04 0.08 -10.03
CA LEU A 56 -7.02 1.26 -10.88
C LEU A 56 -7.70 2.45 -10.19
N THR A 57 -8.90 2.24 -9.63
CA THR A 57 -9.64 3.29 -8.91
C THR A 57 -8.88 3.80 -7.69
N GLU A 58 -8.33 2.87 -6.91
CA GLU A 58 -7.50 3.15 -5.74
C GLU A 58 -6.26 3.98 -6.10
N GLY A 59 -5.55 3.61 -7.16
CA GLY A 59 -4.38 4.36 -7.62
C GLY A 59 -4.75 5.75 -8.15
N THR A 60 -5.84 5.88 -8.93
CA THR A 60 -6.29 7.18 -9.44
C THR A 60 -6.72 8.13 -8.32
N GLU A 61 -7.37 7.63 -7.28
CA GLU A 61 -7.79 8.45 -6.15
C GLU A 61 -6.58 8.92 -5.32
N LYS A 62 -5.57 8.04 -5.11
CA LYS A 62 -4.31 8.43 -4.45
C LYS A 62 -3.58 9.56 -5.19
N VAL A 63 -3.50 9.47 -6.51
CA VAL A 63 -2.90 10.53 -7.35
C VAL A 63 -3.72 11.81 -7.26
N ARG A 64 -5.05 11.72 -7.29
CA ARG A 64 -5.96 12.87 -7.23
C ARG A 64 -5.89 13.61 -5.89
N GLN A 65 -5.79 12.88 -4.77
CA GLN A 65 -5.66 13.47 -3.44
C GLN A 65 -4.33 14.20 -3.28
N GLY A 66 -3.25 13.71 -3.89
CA GLY A 66 -1.93 14.36 -3.92
C GLY A 66 -1.20 14.41 -2.57
N ASN A 67 -1.83 13.97 -1.49
CA ASN A 67 -1.30 13.91 -0.12
C ASN A 67 -1.46 12.52 0.53
N TRP A 68 -1.71 11.48 -0.28
CA TRP A 68 -1.81 10.12 0.21
C TRP A 68 -0.47 9.65 0.82
N SER A 69 -0.53 8.91 1.93
CA SER A 69 0.65 8.34 2.58
C SER A 69 0.40 6.94 3.13
N ALA A 70 1.40 6.08 2.99
CA ALA A 70 1.45 4.76 3.60
C ALA A 70 1.81 4.82 5.10
N LYS A 71 2.23 5.98 5.63
CA LYS A 71 2.64 6.18 7.03
C LYS A 71 1.66 5.58 8.05
N PRO A 72 0.33 5.75 7.96
CA PRO A 72 -0.58 5.18 8.94
C PRO A 72 -0.55 3.65 8.98
N PHE A 73 -0.31 2.97 7.84
CA PHE A 73 -0.23 1.50 7.79
C PHE A 73 1.01 0.99 8.51
N PHE A 74 2.15 1.64 8.28
CA PHE A 74 3.43 1.27 8.89
C PHE A 74 3.54 1.69 10.36
N ALA A 75 3.14 2.92 10.69
CA ALA A 75 3.21 3.44 12.06
C ALA A 75 2.33 2.63 13.03
N ASN A 76 1.19 2.14 12.56
CA ASN A 76 0.27 1.32 13.35
C ASN A 76 0.49 -0.19 13.17
N ALA A 77 1.63 -0.61 12.62
CA ALA A 77 1.93 -2.03 12.47
C ALA A 77 1.95 -2.76 13.83
N LYS A 78 1.52 -4.02 13.83
CA LYS A 78 1.38 -4.89 15.02
C LYS A 78 1.88 -6.29 14.71
N GLY A 79 2.17 -7.04 15.77
CA GLY A 79 2.62 -8.43 15.66
C GLY A 79 4.14 -8.56 15.53
N PRO A 80 4.64 -9.74 15.13
CA PRO A 80 6.06 -10.07 15.18
C PRO A 80 6.94 -9.24 14.24
N PHE A 81 6.36 -8.68 13.17
CA PHE A 81 7.08 -7.87 12.17
C PHE A 81 6.87 -6.35 12.34
N ALA A 82 6.30 -5.93 13.48
CA ALA A 82 5.91 -4.53 13.68
C ALA A 82 7.11 -3.58 13.67
N SER A 83 8.26 -4.02 14.17
CA SER A 83 9.49 -3.22 14.21
C SER A 83 9.95 -2.86 12.79
N GLU A 84 10.03 -3.87 11.92
CA GLU A 84 10.47 -3.76 10.54
C GLU A 84 9.56 -2.86 9.72
N PHE A 85 8.24 -3.03 9.88
CA PHE A 85 7.28 -2.17 9.18
C PHE A 85 7.33 -0.72 9.65
N ARG A 86 7.47 -0.46 10.95
CA ARG A 86 7.55 0.91 11.48
C ARG A 86 8.82 1.64 11.05
N GLN A 87 9.93 0.93 10.89
CA GLN A 87 11.16 1.49 10.34
C GLN A 87 11.02 1.96 8.88
N MET A 88 9.97 1.53 8.17
CA MET A 88 9.64 2.06 6.85
C MET A 88 8.93 3.43 6.92
N VAL A 89 8.52 3.91 8.09
CA VAL A 89 8.04 5.29 8.24
C VAL A 89 9.24 6.23 8.11
N TRP A 90 9.16 7.20 7.21
CA TRP A 90 10.16 8.24 7.10
C TRP A 90 10.30 8.97 8.43
N ASP A 91 11.55 9.09 8.89
CA ASP A 91 11.91 9.78 10.11
C ASP A 91 11.08 9.31 11.32
N TYR A 92 10.98 7.98 11.47
CA TYR A 92 10.13 7.33 12.47
C TYR A 92 10.34 7.85 13.90
N ASP A 93 11.60 8.12 14.26
CA ASP A 93 12.03 8.68 15.54
C ASP A 93 12.13 10.21 15.54
N GLY A 94 11.80 10.87 14.45
CA GLY A 94 11.84 12.33 14.37
C GLY A 94 13.25 12.92 14.34
N ALA A 95 14.31 12.13 14.25
CA ALA A 95 15.69 12.61 14.38
C ALA A 95 16.05 13.71 13.37
N THR A 96 15.54 13.61 12.15
CA THR A 96 15.75 14.61 11.09
C THR A 96 14.93 15.88 11.37
N ARG A 97 13.67 15.73 11.77
CA ARG A 97 12.78 16.87 12.08
C ARG A 97 13.21 17.63 13.33
N LEU A 98 13.76 16.93 14.32
CA LEU A 98 14.23 17.51 15.58
C LEU A 98 15.66 18.06 15.49
N ASP A 99 16.39 17.82 14.40
CA ASP A 99 17.71 18.41 14.13
C ASP A 99 17.53 19.77 13.41
N PRO A 100 17.84 20.89 14.07
CA PRO A 100 17.69 22.22 13.48
C PRO A 100 18.57 22.42 12.26
N HIS A 101 19.81 21.93 12.30
CA HIS A 101 20.76 22.12 11.22
C HIS A 101 20.30 21.36 9.97
N GLN A 102 19.85 20.11 10.12
CA GLN A 102 19.32 19.35 8.99
C GLN A 102 18.08 19.99 8.39
N THR A 103 17.12 20.41 9.22
CA THR A 103 15.88 21.06 8.75
C THR A 103 16.19 22.34 7.97
N MET A 104 17.06 23.20 8.50
CA MET A 104 17.49 24.44 7.83
C MET A 104 18.18 24.17 6.50
N VAL A 105 19.09 23.19 6.43
CA VAL A 105 19.78 22.82 5.18
C VAL A 105 18.79 22.31 4.13
N ILE A 106 17.82 21.49 4.52
CA ILE A 106 16.80 20.96 3.61
C ILE A 106 15.95 22.09 3.04
N TRP A 107 15.48 23.00 3.89
CA TRP A 107 14.68 24.15 3.46
C TRP A 107 15.47 25.14 2.60
N ALA A 108 16.72 25.42 2.95
CA ALA A 108 17.59 26.27 2.14
C ALA A 108 17.83 25.66 0.75
N THR A 109 18.09 24.36 0.69
CA THR A 109 18.25 23.63 -0.58
C THR A 109 16.97 23.67 -1.41
N TYR A 110 15.82 23.50 -0.77
CA TYR A 110 14.52 23.62 -1.43
C TYR A 110 14.28 25.02 -2.00
N ARG A 111 14.57 26.08 -1.25
CA ARG A 111 14.48 27.48 -1.71
C ARG A 111 15.27 27.72 -2.98
N GLU A 112 16.52 27.25 -3.02
CA GLU A 112 17.36 27.40 -4.22
C GLU A 112 16.82 26.60 -5.40
N ASN A 113 16.36 25.36 -5.15
CA ASN A 113 15.84 24.51 -6.20
C ASN A 113 14.53 25.04 -6.80
N ILE A 114 13.60 25.55 -5.99
CA ILE A 114 12.35 26.12 -6.50
C ILE A 114 12.59 27.41 -7.27
N ALA A 115 13.53 28.26 -6.80
CA ALA A 115 13.92 29.46 -7.52
C ALA A 115 14.51 29.13 -8.90
N ASN A 116 15.33 28.08 -8.98
CA ASN A 116 15.87 27.59 -10.25
C ASN A 116 14.81 26.94 -11.15
N HIS A 117 13.86 26.20 -10.57
CA HIS A 117 12.79 25.51 -11.30
C HIS A 117 11.84 26.48 -12.02
N PHE A 118 11.44 27.57 -11.36
CA PHE A 118 10.56 28.59 -11.95
C PHE A 118 11.32 29.77 -12.59
N GLY A 119 12.63 29.87 -12.38
CA GLY A 119 13.43 31.00 -12.86
C GLY A 119 13.09 32.30 -12.15
N PHE A 120 13.09 32.30 -10.82
CA PHE A 120 12.73 33.46 -10.00
C PHE A 120 13.60 34.69 -10.29
N ASP A 121 12.96 35.85 -10.37
CA ASP A 121 13.63 37.15 -10.42
C ASP A 121 14.18 37.57 -9.04
N ASP A 122 14.88 38.70 -8.97
CA ASP A 122 15.51 39.17 -7.74
C ASP A 122 14.50 39.49 -6.63
N LYS A 123 13.28 39.92 -6.99
CA LYS A 123 12.21 40.20 -6.02
C LYS A 123 11.62 38.91 -5.48
N GLN A 124 11.35 37.94 -6.35
CA GLN A 124 10.88 36.61 -5.97
C GLN A 124 11.91 35.90 -5.09
N LYS A 125 13.21 36.01 -5.39
CA LYS A 125 14.30 35.47 -4.54
C LYS A 125 14.34 36.11 -3.16
N ALA A 126 14.16 37.43 -3.07
CA ALA A 126 14.07 38.12 -1.78
C ALA A 126 12.87 37.65 -0.96
N LEU A 127 11.68 37.55 -1.57
CA LEU A 127 10.48 37.02 -0.91
C LEU A 127 10.65 35.54 -0.50
N ALA A 128 11.33 34.74 -1.31
CA ALA A 128 11.64 33.35 -1.00
C ALA A 128 12.59 33.22 0.20
N GLN A 129 13.51 34.18 0.37
CA GLN A 129 14.37 34.29 1.54
C GLN A 129 13.58 34.70 2.79
N ASP A 130 12.64 35.64 2.67
CA ASP A 130 11.78 36.06 3.79
C ASP A 130 10.87 34.92 4.27
N ASN A 131 10.30 34.15 3.34
CA ASN A 131 9.55 32.93 3.65
C ASN A 131 10.41 31.90 4.40
N TYR A 132 11.69 31.76 4.02
CA TYR A 132 12.63 30.86 4.68
C TYR A 132 12.91 31.32 6.12
N ILE A 133 13.19 32.60 6.32
CA ILE A 133 13.44 33.17 7.65
C ILE A 133 12.23 32.96 8.55
N THR A 134 11.03 33.25 8.05
CA THR A 134 9.77 33.07 8.80
C THR A 134 9.57 31.60 9.22
N ALA A 135 9.83 30.65 8.32
CA ALA A 135 9.71 29.22 8.64
C ALA A 135 10.74 28.79 9.70
N VAL A 136 11.97 29.31 9.62
CA VAL A 136 13.02 29.05 10.61
C VAL A 136 12.65 29.60 11.99
N GLU A 137 12.15 30.83 12.06
CA GLU A 137 11.69 31.43 13.33
C GLU A 137 10.55 30.62 13.96
N GLN A 138 9.57 30.19 13.15
CA GLN A 138 8.48 29.33 13.62
C GLN A 138 9.00 27.97 14.12
N TYR A 139 9.97 27.40 13.42
CA TYR A 139 10.59 26.13 13.82
C TYR A 139 11.36 26.25 15.13
N GLU A 140 12.23 27.26 15.24
CA GLU A 140 13.03 27.52 16.44
C GLU A 140 12.13 27.76 17.65
N TYR A 141 11.05 28.52 17.48
CA TYR A 141 10.05 28.72 18.53
C TYR A 141 9.42 27.41 19.01
N VAL A 142 9.05 26.50 18.11
CA VAL A 142 8.48 25.19 18.47
C VAL A 142 9.50 24.32 19.21
N ILE A 143 10.75 24.28 18.73
CA ILE A 143 11.83 23.53 19.38
C ILE A 143 12.14 24.08 20.78
N GLU A 144 12.18 25.40 20.95
CA GLU A 144 12.41 26.04 22.25
C GLU A 144 11.26 25.79 23.22
N LEU A 145 10.01 25.92 22.75
CA LEU A 145 8.80 25.71 23.56
C LEU A 145 8.75 24.29 24.13
N ASP A 146 9.11 23.29 23.32
CA ASP A 146 9.03 21.86 23.67
C ASP A 146 10.38 21.26 24.06
N ALA A 147 11.42 22.07 24.32
CA ALA A 147 12.81 21.61 24.54
C ALA A 147 12.92 20.51 25.61
N ASN A 148 12.19 20.64 26.72
CA ASN A 148 12.19 19.64 27.80
C ASN A 148 11.59 18.30 27.35
N ALA A 149 10.51 18.32 26.56
CA ALA A 149 9.87 17.11 26.06
C ALA A 149 10.75 16.42 25.01
N ILE A 150 11.45 17.20 24.17
CA ILE A 150 12.42 16.72 23.19
C ILE A 150 13.63 16.08 23.91
N GLU A 151 14.14 16.69 24.97
CA GLU A 151 15.24 16.13 25.77
C GLU A 151 14.84 14.81 26.42
N GLU A 152 13.67 14.76 27.07
CA GLU A 152 13.14 13.53 27.68
C GLU A 152 12.97 12.40 26.65
N TYR A 153 12.44 12.74 25.48
CA TYR A 153 12.29 11.81 24.37
C TYR A 153 13.65 11.25 23.90
N THR A 154 14.62 12.12 23.69
CA THR A 154 15.98 11.75 23.22
C THR A 154 16.67 10.83 24.21
N LEU A 155 16.61 11.15 25.51
CA LEU A 155 17.13 10.28 26.57
C LEU A 155 16.38 8.94 26.65
N GLY A 156 15.09 8.94 26.33
CA GLY A 156 14.26 7.74 26.23
C GLY A 156 14.67 6.80 25.10
N LEU A 157 15.01 7.33 23.92
CA LEU A 157 15.48 6.54 22.78
C LEU A 157 16.76 5.77 23.10
N ASP A 158 17.73 6.41 23.75
CA ASP A 158 18.97 5.78 24.19
C ASP A 158 18.72 4.61 25.17
N ARG A 159 17.71 4.74 26.03
CA ARG A 159 17.30 3.67 26.96
C ARG A 159 16.69 2.51 26.21
N ILE A 160 15.81 2.76 25.23
CA ILE A 160 15.21 1.71 24.40
C ILE A 160 16.29 0.99 23.59
N ALA A 161 17.21 1.71 22.95
CA ALA A 161 18.29 1.10 22.18
C ALA A 161 19.15 0.14 23.03
N LYS A 162 19.44 0.51 24.28
CA LYS A 162 20.13 -0.35 25.25
C LYS A 162 19.29 -1.57 25.68
N LEU A 163 17.96 -1.42 25.77
CA LEU A 163 17.04 -2.50 26.13
C LEU A 163 16.78 -3.48 24.99
N ASP A 164 16.85 -3.02 23.75
CA ASP A 164 16.69 -3.85 22.54
C ASP A 164 17.98 -4.66 22.24
N ALA A 165 19.14 -4.20 22.71
CA ALA A 165 20.40 -4.92 22.59
C ALA A 165 20.58 -6.11 23.57
N ASP A 166 19.63 -6.37 24.48
CA ASP A 166 19.69 -7.48 25.45
C ASP A 166 19.01 -8.75 24.90
N PRO A 167 19.77 -9.79 24.50
CA PRO A 167 19.26 -11.00 23.87
C PRO A 167 18.46 -11.91 24.81
N VAL A 168 18.53 -11.71 26.13
CA VAL A 168 17.82 -12.56 27.12
C VAL A 168 16.31 -12.27 27.13
N ARG A 169 15.88 -11.13 26.58
CA ARG A 169 14.52 -10.59 26.75
C ARG A 169 13.62 -10.70 25.51
N ASP A 170 14.14 -11.20 24.41
CA ASP A 170 13.45 -11.18 23.10
C ASP A 170 12.35 -12.26 22.94
N GLY A 171 12.27 -13.22 23.87
CA GLY A 171 11.32 -14.34 23.81
C GLY A 171 10.11 -14.26 24.74
N VAL A 172 9.96 -13.19 25.54
CA VAL A 172 8.90 -13.11 26.57
C VAL A 172 7.81 -12.14 26.14
N SER A 173 6.62 -12.67 25.81
CA SER A 173 5.48 -11.90 25.30
C SER A 173 5.04 -10.75 26.21
N SER A 174 5.16 -10.91 27.53
CA SER A 174 4.87 -9.84 28.50
C SER A 174 5.86 -8.68 28.46
N LEU A 175 7.13 -8.94 28.09
CA LEU A 175 8.16 -7.91 27.93
C LEU A 175 8.02 -7.15 26.61
N GLY A 176 7.58 -7.83 25.54
CA GLY A 176 7.26 -7.19 24.26
C GLY A 176 6.14 -6.15 24.40
N GLY A 177 5.07 -6.50 25.13
CA GLY A 177 3.97 -5.55 25.42
C GLY A 177 4.42 -4.33 26.23
N GLN A 178 5.34 -4.50 27.19
CA GLN A 178 5.90 -3.39 27.96
C GLN A 178 6.77 -2.47 27.11
N ARG A 179 7.64 -3.03 26.25
CA ARG A 179 8.46 -2.24 25.31
C ARG A 179 7.60 -1.37 24.39
N GLU A 180 6.49 -1.92 23.90
CA GLU A 180 5.54 -1.18 23.06
C GLU A 180 4.84 -0.04 23.80
N MET A 181 4.47 -0.23 25.08
CA MET A 181 3.92 0.85 25.89
C MET A 181 4.94 1.98 26.08
N VAL A 182 6.18 1.65 26.44
CA VAL A 182 7.25 2.65 26.62
C VAL A 182 7.49 3.43 25.32
N ARG A 183 7.57 2.76 24.18
CA ARG A 183 7.75 3.43 22.87
C ARG A 183 6.58 4.34 22.54
N LYS A 184 5.36 3.93 22.83
CA LYS A 184 4.16 4.75 22.63
C LYS A 184 4.16 5.98 23.54
N GLU A 185 4.55 5.82 24.80
CA GLU A 185 4.69 6.92 25.76
C GLU A 185 5.74 7.92 25.28
N LEU A 186 6.94 7.46 24.90
CA LEU A 186 7.98 8.33 24.34
C LEU A 186 7.49 9.07 23.10
N ASN A 187 6.93 8.36 22.12
CA ASN A 187 6.41 9.00 20.91
C ASN A 187 5.30 10.02 21.23
N SER A 188 4.52 9.81 22.30
CA SER A 188 3.48 10.76 22.69
C SER A 188 4.05 12.10 23.16
N LEU A 189 5.25 12.12 23.76
CA LEU A 189 5.93 13.34 24.23
C LEU A 189 6.18 14.33 23.09
N VAL A 190 6.61 13.83 21.93
CA VAL A 190 6.99 14.66 20.78
C VAL A 190 5.97 14.65 19.65
N SER A 191 4.90 13.86 19.75
CA SER A 191 3.91 13.70 18.67
C SER A 191 3.29 15.03 18.22
N ALA A 192 2.94 15.90 19.16
CA ALA A 192 2.39 17.23 18.88
C ALA A 192 3.45 18.17 18.29
N THR A 193 4.68 18.14 18.80
CA THR A 193 5.82 18.90 18.28
C THR A 193 6.12 18.53 16.82
N LEU A 194 6.19 17.22 16.52
CA LEU A 194 6.44 16.72 15.17
C LEU A 194 5.31 17.09 14.20
N GLN A 195 4.05 17.11 14.66
CA GLN A 195 2.92 17.59 13.86
C GLN A 195 3.01 19.09 13.57
N GLN A 196 3.42 19.90 14.55
CA GLN A 196 3.66 21.33 14.34
C GLN A 196 4.79 21.57 13.33
N ILE A 197 5.89 20.83 13.43
CA ILE A 197 6.97 20.88 12.45
C ILE A 197 6.46 20.47 11.05
N ASP A 198 5.68 19.38 10.94
CA ASP A 198 5.09 18.96 9.66
C ASP A 198 4.21 20.06 9.04
N MET A 199 3.41 20.77 9.84
CA MET A 199 2.63 21.92 9.35
C MET A 199 3.51 23.08 8.88
N ILE A 200 4.63 23.37 9.56
CA ILE A 200 5.55 24.42 9.12
C ILE A 200 6.17 24.06 7.77
N TRP A 201 6.55 22.79 7.56
CA TRP A 201 7.03 22.31 6.25
C TRP A 201 5.99 22.50 5.14
N GLU A 202 4.74 22.13 5.39
CA GLU A 202 3.64 22.25 4.41
C GLU A 202 3.30 23.72 4.09
N ASN A 203 3.26 24.57 5.11
CA ASN A 203 3.03 26.01 4.96
C ASN A 203 4.19 26.66 4.19
N TYR A 204 5.43 26.26 4.48
CA TYR A 204 6.61 26.75 3.79
C TYR A 204 6.63 26.32 2.31
N GLU A 205 6.33 25.05 2.00
CA GLU A 205 6.16 24.59 0.61
C GLU A 205 5.13 25.44 -0.13
N THR A 206 3.98 25.66 0.49
CA THR A 206 2.87 26.44 -0.07
C THR A 206 3.27 27.89 -0.32
N ALA A 207 3.87 28.56 0.67
CA ALA A 207 4.33 29.94 0.56
C ALA A 207 5.36 30.12 -0.56
N GLN A 208 6.27 29.17 -0.75
CA GLN A 208 7.26 29.22 -1.82
C GLN A 208 6.65 29.03 -3.21
N ASN A 209 5.71 28.09 -3.36
CA ASN A 209 5.02 27.87 -4.64
C ASN A 209 4.13 29.06 -5.04
N GLN A 210 3.58 29.79 -4.07
CA GLN A 210 2.76 30.99 -4.31
C GLN A 210 3.56 32.19 -4.85
N LEU A 211 4.90 32.15 -4.82
CA LEU A 211 5.72 33.20 -5.40
C LEU A 211 5.79 33.13 -6.94
N ALA A 212 5.50 31.96 -7.52
CA ALA A 212 5.50 31.77 -8.97
C ALA A 212 4.33 32.52 -9.62
N THR A 213 4.57 33.17 -10.77
CA THR A 213 3.50 33.81 -11.54
C THR A 213 2.62 32.77 -12.24
N ASP A 214 1.44 33.20 -12.69
CA ASP A 214 0.54 32.34 -13.45
C ASP A 214 1.21 31.77 -14.73
N GLU A 215 2.08 32.55 -15.39
CA GLU A 215 2.84 32.09 -16.54
C GLU A 215 3.88 31.02 -16.16
N GLN A 216 4.56 31.18 -15.02
CA GLN A 216 5.52 30.19 -14.52
C GLN A 216 4.82 28.88 -14.12
N LEU A 217 3.65 28.97 -13.47
CA LEU A 217 2.81 27.82 -13.10
C LEU A 217 2.16 27.13 -14.30
N ALA A 218 1.92 27.86 -15.39
CA ALA A 218 1.42 27.28 -16.64
C ALA A 218 2.49 26.46 -17.38
N GLN A 219 3.77 26.83 -17.23
CA GLN A 219 4.89 26.14 -17.86
C GLN A 219 5.46 25.00 -17.02
N HIS A 220 5.36 25.12 -15.69
CA HIS A 220 5.95 24.20 -14.75
C HIS A 220 4.95 23.77 -13.69
N SER A 221 4.90 22.48 -13.39
CA SER A 221 4.12 21.98 -12.25
C SER A 221 4.66 22.52 -10.91
N PRO A 222 3.80 22.63 -9.88
CA PRO A 222 4.24 22.99 -8.53
C PRO A 222 5.43 22.16 -8.06
N TYR A 223 6.43 22.82 -7.51
CA TYR A 223 7.64 22.18 -7.03
C TYR A 223 7.42 21.68 -5.60
N LYS A 224 7.55 20.38 -5.39
CA LYS A 224 7.23 19.73 -4.10
C LYS A 224 8.43 19.71 -3.16
N LEU A 225 8.20 20.00 -1.88
CA LEU A 225 9.23 19.86 -0.84
C LEU A 225 9.37 18.38 -0.50
N VAL A 226 10.34 17.73 -1.14
CA VAL A 226 10.57 16.30 -0.97
C VAL A 226 11.26 16.03 0.36
N ARG A 227 10.66 15.18 1.20
CA ARG A 227 11.31 14.64 2.40
C ARG A 227 12.57 13.84 1.97
N PRO A 228 13.74 14.08 2.58
CA PRO A 228 14.98 13.41 2.18
C PRO A 228 14.87 11.91 2.40
N ARG A 229 15.44 11.12 1.50
CA ARG A 229 15.45 9.66 1.63
C ARG A 229 16.41 9.25 2.75
N LEU A 230 15.91 8.56 3.77
CA LEU A 230 16.71 8.09 4.91
C LEU A 230 17.04 6.61 4.80
N ALA A 231 16.16 5.82 4.16
CA ALA A 231 16.36 4.40 3.93
C ALA A 231 16.21 4.01 2.45
N MET A 232 16.62 2.78 2.11
CA MET A 232 16.36 2.26 0.77
C MET A 232 14.86 2.20 0.46
N MET A 233 14.03 1.90 1.45
CA MET A 233 12.58 1.86 1.30
C MET A 233 11.94 2.47 2.56
N ASP A 234 11.41 3.67 2.42
CA ASP A 234 10.64 4.36 3.46
C ASP A 234 9.42 5.07 2.82
N THR A 235 8.54 5.67 3.62
CA THR A 235 7.34 6.36 3.11
C THR A 235 7.68 7.50 2.17
N SER A 236 8.86 8.13 2.25
CA SER A 236 9.27 9.15 1.28
C SER A 236 9.39 8.58 -0.14
N VAL A 237 9.64 7.28 -0.28
CA VAL A 237 9.72 6.56 -1.56
C VAL A 237 8.42 5.82 -1.86
N ILE A 238 7.86 5.12 -0.89
CA ILE A 238 6.64 4.30 -1.03
C ILE A 238 5.45 5.18 -1.45
N ASP A 239 5.29 6.36 -0.85
CA ASP A 239 4.16 7.26 -1.11
C ASP A 239 4.15 7.74 -2.57
N ARG A 240 5.34 7.81 -3.20
CA ARG A 240 5.49 8.16 -4.62
C ARG A 240 5.25 6.99 -5.55
N ILE A 241 5.55 5.76 -5.15
CA ILE A 241 5.50 4.58 -6.03
C ILE A 241 4.13 3.92 -6.02
N VAL A 242 3.52 3.76 -4.84
CA VAL A 242 2.28 2.98 -4.66
C VAL A 242 1.13 3.47 -5.55
N PRO A 243 0.85 4.78 -5.70
CA PRO A 243 -0.25 5.23 -6.55
C PRO A 243 -0.10 4.77 -8.02
N TYR A 244 1.13 4.85 -8.56
CA TYR A 244 1.40 4.39 -9.94
C TYR A 244 1.45 2.87 -10.04
N PHE A 245 1.96 2.18 -9.02
CA PHE A 245 1.91 0.72 -8.93
C PHE A 245 0.46 0.23 -9.02
N ASP A 246 -0.44 0.81 -8.23
CA ASP A 246 -1.86 0.48 -8.22
C ASP A 246 -2.50 0.70 -9.61
N MET A 247 -2.26 1.87 -10.22
CA MET A 247 -2.78 2.17 -11.56
C MET A 247 -2.26 1.22 -12.64
N ILE A 248 -0.95 0.96 -12.67
CA ILE A 248 -0.31 0.12 -13.69
C ILE A 248 -0.81 -1.31 -13.56
N THR A 249 -0.76 -1.89 -12.36
CA THR A 249 -1.25 -3.26 -12.12
C THR A 249 -2.74 -3.38 -12.39
N GLY A 250 -3.54 -2.36 -12.06
CA GLY A 250 -4.96 -2.29 -12.38
C GLY A 250 -5.23 -2.41 -13.88
N TRP A 251 -4.54 -1.61 -14.70
CA TRP A 251 -4.63 -1.71 -16.17
C TRP A 251 -4.16 -3.05 -16.72
N LEU A 252 -3.04 -3.58 -16.21
CA LEU A 252 -2.51 -4.89 -16.60
C LEU A 252 -3.55 -6.00 -16.35
N LEU A 253 -4.21 -5.99 -15.19
CA LEU A 253 -5.25 -6.97 -14.85
C LEU A 253 -6.52 -6.80 -15.68
N ILE A 254 -7.00 -5.57 -15.90
CA ILE A 254 -8.19 -5.31 -16.74
C ILE A 254 -7.97 -5.85 -18.15
N LEU A 255 -6.87 -5.45 -18.78
CA LEU A 255 -6.51 -5.85 -20.15
C LEU A 255 -6.10 -7.33 -20.24
N GLY A 256 -5.76 -7.95 -19.11
CA GLY A 256 -5.22 -9.30 -19.03
C GLY A 256 -3.83 -9.39 -19.68
N LEU A 257 -2.97 -8.40 -19.44
CA LEU A 257 -1.59 -8.31 -19.91
C LEU A 257 -0.63 -8.54 -18.74
N PHE A 258 0.31 -9.48 -18.89
CA PHE A 258 1.22 -9.95 -17.84
C PHE A 258 0.50 -10.34 -16.55
N THR A 259 -0.68 -10.95 -16.68
CA THR A 259 -1.61 -11.23 -15.57
C THR A 259 -0.94 -11.99 -14.42
N PRO A 260 -0.14 -13.05 -14.64
CA PRO A 260 0.49 -13.76 -13.53
C PRO A 260 1.46 -12.88 -12.73
N VAL A 261 2.22 -12.03 -13.41
CA VAL A 261 3.19 -11.14 -12.76
C VAL A 261 2.46 -10.02 -12.01
N ALA A 262 1.49 -9.38 -12.67
CA ALA A 262 0.67 -8.33 -12.05
C ALA A 262 -0.08 -8.85 -10.83
N ALA A 263 -0.72 -10.02 -10.93
CA ALA A 263 -1.45 -10.63 -9.83
C ALA A 263 -0.53 -11.10 -8.70
N LEU A 264 0.67 -11.62 -8.98
CA LEU A 264 1.65 -11.93 -7.93
C LEU A 264 2.12 -10.68 -7.20
N ALA A 265 2.42 -9.60 -7.93
CA ALA A 265 2.85 -8.34 -7.35
C ALA A 265 1.77 -7.74 -6.43
N VAL A 266 0.53 -7.65 -6.94
CA VAL A 266 -0.62 -7.18 -6.17
C VAL A 266 -0.91 -8.07 -4.97
N GLY A 267 -0.90 -9.40 -5.16
CA GLY A 267 -1.15 -10.36 -4.09
C GLY A 267 -0.09 -10.28 -2.98
N ALA A 268 1.19 -10.18 -3.34
CA ALA A 268 2.27 -10.03 -2.39
C ALA A 268 2.19 -8.68 -1.64
N PHE A 269 1.86 -7.59 -2.34
CA PHE A 269 1.64 -6.28 -1.73
C PHE A 269 0.52 -6.34 -0.67
N LEU A 270 -0.67 -6.83 -1.04
CA LEU A 270 -1.80 -6.96 -0.11
C LEU A 270 -1.52 -7.92 1.05
N PHE A 271 -0.80 -9.02 0.78
CA PHE A 271 -0.38 -9.94 1.83
C PHE A 271 0.58 -9.27 2.81
N SER A 272 1.49 -8.41 2.35
CA SER A 272 2.35 -7.61 3.23
C SER A 272 1.55 -6.65 4.11
N VAL A 273 0.50 -6.02 3.56
CA VAL A 273 -0.40 -5.15 4.33
C VAL A 273 -1.13 -5.96 5.39
N PHE A 274 -1.59 -7.17 5.06
CA PHE A 274 -2.17 -8.10 6.03
C PHE A 274 -1.19 -8.46 7.15
N LEU A 275 0.05 -8.82 6.80
CA LEU A 275 1.10 -9.16 7.77
C LEU A 275 1.44 -8.00 8.71
N SER A 276 1.40 -6.76 8.22
CA SER A 276 1.64 -5.57 9.05
C SER A 276 0.60 -5.41 10.17
N GLN A 277 -0.57 -6.05 10.05
CA GLN A 277 -1.68 -5.97 10.99
C GLN A 277 -2.01 -7.34 11.60
N PHE A 278 -1.02 -8.20 11.78
CA PHE A 278 -1.22 -9.54 12.34
C PHE A 278 -1.17 -9.54 13.89
N PRO A 279 -2.06 -10.26 14.60
CA PRO A 279 -3.22 -11.00 14.09
C PRO A 279 -4.36 -10.07 13.66
N PRO A 280 -5.17 -10.47 12.66
CA PRO A 280 -6.24 -9.62 12.12
C PRO A 280 -7.33 -9.36 13.17
N THR A 281 -7.81 -8.12 13.22
CA THR A 281 -8.98 -7.72 14.00
C THR A 281 -10.26 -7.87 13.18
N THR A 282 -11.42 -8.00 13.83
CA THR A 282 -12.73 -7.99 13.17
C THR A 282 -13.30 -6.57 13.07
N GLY A 283 -14.18 -6.33 12.09
CA GLY A 283 -14.88 -5.05 11.90
C GLY A 283 -14.37 -4.25 10.69
N PRO A 284 -14.78 -2.98 10.56
CA PRO A 284 -14.48 -2.16 9.37
C PRO A 284 -12.98 -1.98 9.08
N GLY A 285 -12.13 -2.03 10.11
CA GLY A 285 -10.66 -1.96 9.96
C GLY A 285 -9.97 -3.32 9.85
N SER A 286 -10.69 -4.39 9.51
CA SER A 286 -10.13 -5.74 9.43
C SER A 286 -9.14 -5.88 8.27
N SER A 287 -7.96 -6.45 8.54
CA SER A 287 -7.00 -6.80 7.49
C SER A 287 -7.39 -8.08 6.71
N ASN A 288 -8.50 -8.74 7.07
CA ASN A 288 -8.96 -9.94 6.37
C ASN A 288 -9.40 -9.66 4.93
N TYR A 289 -9.84 -8.44 4.61
CA TYR A 289 -10.19 -8.08 3.24
C TYR A 289 -8.97 -8.15 2.32
N GLN A 290 -7.83 -7.62 2.78
CA GLN A 290 -6.55 -7.68 2.09
C GLN A 290 -6.06 -9.13 1.95
N LEU A 291 -6.25 -9.97 2.98
CA LEU A 291 -5.92 -11.39 2.89
C LEU A 291 -6.76 -12.09 1.80
N ILE A 292 -8.08 -11.91 1.81
CA ILE A 292 -8.98 -12.55 0.83
C ILE A 292 -8.63 -12.11 -0.59
N GLU A 293 -8.41 -10.81 -0.80
CA GLU A 293 -8.04 -10.29 -2.11
C GLU A 293 -6.64 -10.74 -2.53
N SER A 294 -5.68 -10.87 -1.60
CA SER A 294 -4.36 -11.45 -1.91
C SER A 294 -4.46 -12.91 -2.38
N LEU A 295 -5.30 -13.72 -1.74
CA LEU A 295 -5.54 -15.11 -2.13
C LEU A 295 -6.24 -15.19 -3.49
N ALA A 296 -7.17 -14.27 -3.76
CA ALA A 296 -7.80 -14.14 -5.08
C ALA A 296 -6.77 -13.80 -6.16
N CYS A 297 -5.81 -12.91 -5.87
CA CYS A 297 -4.72 -12.60 -6.78
C CYS A 297 -3.80 -13.81 -7.03
N PHE A 298 -3.45 -14.57 -5.99
CA PHE A 298 -2.68 -15.81 -6.16
C PHE A 298 -3.43 -16.85 -6.98
N LEU A 299 -4.76 -16.95 -6.85
CA LEU A 299 -5.59 -17.78 -7.71
C LEU A 299 -5.52 -17.31 -9.18
N LEU A 300 -5.62 -16.01 -9.44
CA LEU A 300 -5.50 -15.46 -10.81
C LEU A 300 -4.12 -15.75 -11.42
N ALA A 301 -3.06 -15.62 -10.61
CA ALA A 301 -1.70 -15.94 -11.03
C ALA A 301 -1.52 -17.42 -11.36
N ALA A 302 -1.99 -18.31 -10.48
CA ALA A 302 -1.86 -19.76 -10.63
C ALA A 302 -2.69 -20.31 -11.81
N THR A 303 -3.86 -19.73 -12.08
CA THR A 303 -4.76 -20.18 -13.15
C THR A 303 -4.41 -19.60 -14.54
N GLY A 304 -3.50 -18.62 -14.61
CA GLY A 304 -3.16 -17.97 -15.87
C GLY A 304 -4.35 -17.24 -16.49
N ALA A 305 -5.17 -16.58 -15.67
CA ALA A 305 -6.45 -15.99 -16.06
C ALA A 305 -6.37 -14.97 -17.21
N GLY A 306 -5.19 -14.41 -17.50
CA GLY A 306 -4.93 -13.56 -18.66
C GLY A 306 -5.15 -14.26 -20.01
N ARG A 307 -5.01 -15.58 -20.08
CA ARG A 307 -5.24 -16.36 -21.31
C ARG A 307 -6.72 -16.45 -21.67
N PHE A 308 -7.61 -16.15 -20.72
CA PHE A 308 -9.05 -16.13 -20.93
C PHE A 308 -9.50 -14.67 -21.12
N ALA A 309 -9.95 -14.31 -22.33
CA ALA A 309 -10.40 -12.95 -22.64
C ALA A 309 -9.41 -11.85 -22.20
N GLY A 310 -8.11 -12.04 -22.47
CA GLY A 310 -7.04 -11.10 -22.14
C GLY A 310 -5.90 -11.15 -23.14
N LEU A 311 -5.02 -10.13 -23.12
CA LEU A 311 -3.91 -9.99 -24.06
C LEU A 311 -2.82 -11.07 -23.92
N ASP A 312 -2.69 -11.69 -22.74
CA ASP A 312 -1.78 -12.81 -22.51
C ASP A 312 -2.09 -14.02 -23.39
N PHE A 313 -3.31 -14.12 -23.93
CA PHE A 313 -3.64 -15.12 -24.94
C PHE A 313 -2.71 -15.00 -26.15
N PHE A 314 -2.51 -13.80 -26.69
CA PHE A 314 -1.65 -13.57 -27.85
C PHE A 314 -0.17 -13.77 -27.51
N LEU A 315 0.28 -13.28 -26.36
CA LEU A 315 1.65 -13.50 -25.89
C LEU A 315 1.95 -14.98 -25.71
N HIS A 316 1.01 -15.76 -25.18
CA HIS A 316 1.16 -17.19 -25.04
C HIS A 316 1.29 -17.89 -26.41
N LEU A 317 0.52 -17.47 -27.42
CA LEU A 317 0.65 -18.00 -28.78
C LEU A 317 2.02 -17.69 -29.39
N ILE A 318 2.54 -16.47 -29.20
CA ILE A 318 3.87 -16.07 -29.68
C ILE A 318 4.95 -16.91 -29.00
N VAL A 319 4.93 -17.01 -27.67
CA VAL A 319 5.90 -17.81 -26.89
C VAL A 319 5.86 -19.27 -27.31
N ARG A 320 4.65 -19.84 -27.47
CA ARG A 320 4.49 -21.23 -27.91
C ARG A 320 5.03 -21.46 -29.33
N LYS A 321 4.93 -20.47 -30.22
CA LYS A 321 5.46 -20.57 -31.59
C LYS A 321 7.00 -20.55 -31.62
N VAL A 322 7.64 -19.81 -30.72
CA VAL A 322 9.10 -19.68 -30.65
C VAL A 322 9.74 -20.83 -29.86
N TYR A 323 9.18 -21.18 -28.71
CA TYR A 323 9.73 -22.21 -27.80
C TYR A 323 8.94 -23.53 -27.84
N GLY A 324 8.18 -23.76 -28.91
CA GLY A 324 7.37 -24.95 -29.08
C GLY A 324 8.23 -26.21 -29.31
N PRO A 325 7.70 -27.42 -29.06
CA PRO A 325 8.42 -28.68 -29.26
C PRO A 325 8.99 -28.89 -30.67
N ASP A 326 8.54 -28.12 -31.66
CA ASP A 326 8.94 -28.24 -33.06
C ASP A 326 10.39 -27.83 -33.33
N GLU A 327 11.07 -27.13 -32.41
CA GLU A 327 12.52 -26.88 -32.50
C GLU A 327 13.37 -28.09 -32.11
N ALA A 328 12.90 -28.95 -31.19
CA ALA A 328 13.61 -30.17 -30.80
C ALA A 328 13.58 -31.26 -31.88
N ALA A 329 12.71 -31.13 -32.88
CA ALA A 329 12.58 -32.07 -33.99
C ALA A 329 13.32 -31.63 -35.28
N ARG A 330 13.95 -30.44 -35.29
CA ARG A 330 14.65 -29.88 -36.46
C ARG A 330 16.18 -29.99 -36.40
N THR A 331 16.72 -30.55 -35.31
CA THR A 331 18.17 -30.69 -35.06
C THR A 331 18.63 -32.16 -34.97
N VAL A 332 17.87 -33.11 -35.53
CA VAL A 332 18.31 -34.50 -35.72
C VAL A 332 18.41 -34.82 -37.20
#